data_AF-D4V3J5-F1
#
_entry.id   AF-D4V3J5-F1
#
_cell.length_a   1.000
_cell.length_b   1.000
_cell.length_c   1.000
_cell.angle_alpha   90.00
_cell.angle_beta   90.00
_cell.angle_gamma   90.00
#
_symmetry.space_group_name_H-M   'P 1'
#
loop_
_entity.id
_entity.type
_entity.pdbx_description
1 polymer ?
#
loop_
_entity_poly.entity_id
_entity_poly.type
_entity_poly.pdbx_seq_one_letter_code
_entity_poly.pdbx_strand_id
1 'polypeptide(L)'
;MYTLNEDGKTLTRKLKYEYKHDENGQVIEKKAYRWDAYRELWKPAYLLTVTPGVYEIKLNYAEWNAKESTFNHNKQESIYREGNNANLLADTQNKK
;
A
#
# COMPACT_ATOMS: atom_id res chain seq x y z
N MET A 1 7.14 8.37 0.65
CA MET A 1 7.63 8.77 -0.68
C MET A 1 7.51 10.29 -0.82
N TYR A 2 8.57 10.92 -1.32
CA TYR A 2 8.66 12.36 -1.53
C TYR A 2 9.00 12.64 -3.00
N THR A 3 8.67 13.82 -3.50
CA THR A 3 9.12 14.32 -4.80
C THR A 3 9.97 15.57 -4.59
N LEU A 4 11.13 15.65 -5.25
CA LEU A 4 11.96 16.86 -5.29
C LEU A 4 11.25 17.92 -6.14
N ASN A 5 11.09 19.11 -5.57
CA ASN A 5 10.47 20.23 -6.26
C ASN A 5 11.44 20.83 -7.29
N GLU A 6 10.93 21.64 -8.21
CA GLU A 6 11.71 22.27 -9.29
C GLU A 6 12.86 23.14 -8.80
N ASP A 7 12.77 23.63 -7.55
CA ASP A 7 13.84 24.39 -6.89
C ASP A 7 15.08 23.55 -6.53
N GLY A 8 15.00 22.21 -6.66
CA GLY A 8 16.07 21.27 -6.33
C GLY A 8 16.42 21.20 -4.84
N LYS A 9 15.66 21.85 -3.96
CA LYS A 9 15.97 22.01 -2.53
C LYS A 9 14.87 21.48 -1.62
N THR A 10 13.61 21.56 -2.03
CA THR A 10 12.47 21.22 -1.19
C THR A 10 11.80 19.92 -1.63
N LEU A 11 11.28 19.17 -0.65
CA LEU A 11 10.61 17.90 -0.86
C LEU A 11 9.12 18.02 -0.53
N THR A 12 8.25 17.58 -1.44
CA THR A 12 6.81 17.49 -1.18
C THR A 12 6.44 16.07 -0.75
N ARG A 13 5.77 15.94 0.40
CA ARG A 13 5.15 14.69 0.86
C ARG A 13 4.08 14.25 -0.15
N LYS A 14 4.15 13.01 -0.62
CA LYS A 14 3.15 12.47 -1.57
C LYS A 14 2.40 11.27 -1.00
N LEU A 15 3.15 10.26 -0.54
CA LEU A 15 2.59 9.00 -0.08
C LEU A 15 3.26 8.54 1.22
N LYS A 16 2.46 8.00 2.13
CA LYS A 16 2.88 7.26 3.32
C LYS A 16 2.28 5.86 3.24
N TYR A 17 3.03 4.87 3.71
CA TYR A 17 2.56 3.50 3.84
C TYR A 17 2.60 3.05 5.29
N GLU A 18 1.62 2.25 5.68
CA GLU A 18 1.61 1.47 6.92
C GLU A 18 1.47 0.00 6.54
N TYR A 19 2.25 -0.85 7.20
CA TYR A 19 2.33 -2.27 6.91
C TYR A 19 1.87 -3.07 8.13
N LYS A 20 1.08 -4.13 7.89
CA LYS A 20 0.86 -5.17 8.90
C LYS A 20 1.58 -6.44 8.46
N HIS A 21 2.15 -7.12 9.44
CA HIS A 21 2.86 -8.37 9.26
C HIS A 21 2.13 -9.48 9.98
N ASP A 22 2.22 -10.71 9.47
CA ASP A 22 1.78 -11.91 10.18
C ASP A 22 2.83 -12.37 11.21
N GLU A 23 2.56 -13.50 11.88
CA GLU A 23 3.43 -14.09 12.90
C GLU A 23 4.81 -14.50 12.35
N ASN A 24 4.93 -14.72 11.04
CA ASN A 24 6.18 -15.07 10.36
C ASN A 24 6.94 -13.83 9.87
N GLY A 25 6.41 -12.62 10.08
CA GLY A 25 6.99 -11.37 9.61
C GLY A 25 6.70 -11.08 8.13
N GLN A 26 5.80 -11.81 7.48
CA GLN A 26 5.38 -11.56 6.11
C GLN A 26 4.41 -10.38 6.08
N VAL A 27 4.57 -9.43 5.16
CA VAL A 27 3.61 -8.34 4.97
C VAL A 27 2.28 -8.91 4.45
N ILE A 28 1.20 -8.71 5.20
CA ILE A 28 -0.17 -9.13 4.84
C ILE A 28 -1.11 -7.96 4.55
N GLU A 29 -0.75 -6.75 4.96
CA GLU A 29 -1.46 -5.53 4.56
C GLU A 29 -0.48 -4.40 4.24
N LYS A 30 -0.77 -3.64 3.18
CA LYS A 30 -0.12 -2.35 2.87
C LYS A 30 -1.21 -1.30 2.71
N LYS A 31 -1.33 -0.42 3.69
CA LYS A 31 -2.27 0.72 3.69
C LYS A 31 -1.56 1.97 3.21
N ALA A 32 -2.12 2.63 2.20
CA ALA A 32 -1.56 3.85 1.62
C ALA A 32 -2.34 5.10 2.05
N TYR A 33 -1.60 6.18 2.26
CA TYR A 33 -2.13 7.49 2.56
C TYR A 33 -1.57 8.53 1.59
N ARG A 34 -2.42 9.43 1.10
CA ARG A 34 -2.03 10.59 0.29
C ARG A 34 -1.97 11.84 1.16
N TRP A 35 -0.98 12.69 0.94
CA TRP A 35 -0.88 13.98 1.62
C TRP A 35 -1.91 14.96 1.05
N ASP A 36 -2.82 15.45 1.89
CA ASP A 36 -3.67 16.59 1.58
C ASP A 36 -2.92 17.86 2.00
N ALA A 37 -2.26 18.52 1.05
CA ALA A 37 -1.47 19.72 1.31
C ALA A 37 -2.32 20.92 1.77
N TYR A 38 -3.60 20.99 1.39
CA TYR A 38 -4.49 22.07 1.80
C TYR A 38 -4.89 21.95 3.27
N ARG A 39 -5.09 20.72 3.75
CA ARG A 39 -5.46 20.43 5.15
C ARG A 39 -4.29 19.99 6.03
N GLU A 40 -3.09 19.94 5.47
CA GLU A 40 -1.87 19.47 6.11
C GLU A 40 -2.02 18.13 6.85
N LEU A 41 -2.70 17.16 6.22
CA LEU A 41 -2.96 15.86 6.85
C LEU A 41 -2.86 14.69 5.87
N TRP A 42 -2.62 13.50 6.42
CA TRP A 42 -2.60 12.26 5.66
C TRP A 42 -4.01 11.68 5.52
N LYS A 43 -4.51 11.53 4.29
CA LYS A 43 -5.79 10.88 4.00
C LYS A 43 -5.59 9.44 3.54
N PRO A 44 -6.38 8.47 4.02
CA PRO A 44 -6.37 7.12 3.47
C PRO A 44 -6.68 7.14 1.97
N ALA A 45 -5.96 6.32 1.21
CA ALA A 45 -6.05 6.28 -0.24
C ALA A 45 -6.52 4.91 -0.72
N TYR A 46 -5.78 3.85 -0.39
CA TYR A 46 -6.13 2.48 -0.73
C TYR A 46 -5.53 1.50 0.27
N LEU A 47 -6.05 0.28 0.24
CA LEU A 47 -5.56 -0.86 1.01
C LEU A 47 -5.26 -2.01 0.05
N LEU A 48 -4.08 -2.59 0.22
CA LEU A 48 -3.74 -3.89 -0.33
C LEU A 48 -3.73 -4.92 0.79
N THR A 49 -4.40 -6.05 0.61
CA THR A 49 -4.37 -7.18 1.55
C THR A 49 -3.94 -8.46 0.83
N VAL A 50 -3.00 -9.18 1.42
CA VAL A 50 -2.51 -10.46 0.92
C VAL A 50 -3.06 -11.58 1.79
N THR A 51 -3.74 -12.53 1.14
CA THR A 51 -4.18 -13.77 1.76
C THR A 51 -3.31 -14.90 1.22
N PRO A 52 -2.38 -15.44 2.04
CA PRO A 52 -1.59 -16.59 1.63
C PRO A 52 -2.48 -17.85 1.57
N GLY A 53 -2.17 -18.73 0.62
CA GLY A 53 -2.78 -20.04 0.47
C GLY A 53 -1.72 -21.05 0.01
N VAL A 54 -2.01 -22.34 0.12
CA VAL A 54 -1.02 -23.41 -0.12
C VAL A 54 -0.48 -23.40 -1.56
N TYR A 55 -1.34 -23.13 -2.54
CA TYR A 55 -0.98 -23.16 -3.97
C TYR A 55 -1.16 -21.80 -4.67
N GLU A 56 -1.82 -20.86 -4.00
CA GLU A 56 -2.13 -19.55 -4.53
C GLU A 56 -2.10 -18.48 -3.44
N ILE A 57 -1.72 -17.26 -3.84
CA ILE A 57 -1.75 -16.06 -3.04
C ILE A 57 -2.80 -15.13 -3.65
N LYS A 58 -3.73 -14.64 -2.83
CA LYS A 58 -4.72 -13.64 -3.26
C LYS A 58 -4.28 -12.25 -2.83
N LEU A 59 -4.24 -11.32 -3.78
CA LEU A 59 -4.02 -9.91 -3.54
C LEU A 59 -5.31 -9.15 -3.79
N ASN A 60 -5.85 -8.51 -2.76
CA ASN A 60 -7.03 -7.68 -2.86
C ASN A 60 -6.63 -6.21 -2.78
N TYR A 61 -7.22 -5.39 -3.64
CA TYR A 61 -7.12 -3.93 -3.67
C TYR A 61 -8.49 -3.33 -3.38
N ALA A 62 -8.53 -2.29 -2.54
CA ALA A 62 -9.72 -1.45 -2.38
C ALA A 62 -9.32 0.00 -2.09
N GLU A 63 -10.02 0.94 -2.71
CA GLU A 63 -9.88 2.37 -2.47
C GLU A 63 -10.69 2.82 -1.25
N TRP A 64 -10.21 3.89 -0.62
CA TRP A 64 -10.91 4.54 0.47
C TRP A 64 -12.23 5.16 0.00
N ASN A 65 -13.33 4.69 0.56
CA ASN A 65 -14.65 5.29 0.43
C ASN A 65 -14.86 6.31 1.55
N ALA A 66 -14.75 7.60 1.23
CA ALA A 66 -14.91 8.66 2.22
C ALA A 66 -16.34 8.73 2.81
N LYS A 67 -17.36 8.30 2.06
CA LYS A 67 -18.76 8.32 2.52
C LYS A 67 -19.00 7.26 3.60
N GLU A 68 -18.41 6.08 3.43
CA GLU A 68 -18.62 4.93 4.32
C GLU A 68 -17.47 4.74 5.31
N SER A 69 -16.43 5.57 5.23
CA SER A 69 -15.23 5.50 6.06
C SER A 69 -14.59 4.10 6.09
N THR A 70 -14.53 3.46 4.93
CA THR A 70 -14.00 2.09 4.78
C THR A 70 -13.32 1.89 3.42
N PHE A 71 -12.50 0.84 3.30
CA PHE A 71 -11.83 0.46 2.04
C PHE A 71 -12.70 -0.51 1.25
N ASN A 72 -13.67 0.00 0.51
CA ASN A 72 -14.57 -0.82 -0.30
C ASN A 72 -14.92 -0.24 -1.68
N HIS A 73 -14.26 0.86 -2.06
CA HIS A 73 -14.44 1.45 -3.38
C HIS A 73 -13.49 0.78 -4.40
N ASN A 74 -13.89 0.69 -5.67
CA ASN A 74 -13.05 0.19 -6.78
C ASN A 74 -12.28 -1.11 -6.47
N LYS A 75 -12.97 -2.10 -5.88
CA LYS A 75 -12.36 -3.36 -5.44
C LYS A 75 -11.82 -4.17 -6.62
N GLN A 76 -10.63 -4.73 -6.47
CA GLN A 76 -10.00 -5.62 -7.44
C GLN A 76 -9.35 -6.79 -6.71
N GLU A 77 -9.36 -7.97 -7.32
CA GLU A 77 -8.68 -9.17 -6.81
C GLU A 77 -7.72 -9.69 -7.89
N SER A 78 -6.55 -10.17 -7.46
CA SER A 78 -5.56 -10.84 -8.30
C SER A 78 -5.10 -12.12 -7.61
N ILE A 79 -4.89 -13.18 -8.38
CA ILE A 79 -4.49 -14.51 -7.88
C ILE A 79 -3.14 -14.86 -8.48
N TYR A 80 -2.17 -15.16 -7.62
CA TYR A 80 -0.82 -15.59 -8.00
C TYR A 80 -0.61 -17.03 -7.58
N ARG A 81 -0.13 -17.90 -8.48
CA ARG A 81 0.10 -19.33 -8.17
C ARG A 81 1.56 -19.62 -7.85
N GLU A 82 1.82 -20.75 -7.20
CA GLU A 82 3.16 -21.27 -6.90
C GLU A 82 4.08 -21.22 -8.13
N GLY A 83 5.33 -20.74 -7.95
CA GLY A 83 6.29 -20.47 -9.03
C GLY A 83 6.40 -18.99 -9.45
N ASN A 84 5.52 -18.11 -8.97
CA ASN A 84 5.68 -16.67 -9.11
C ASN A 84 6.53 -16.10 -7.96
N ASN A 85 7.64 -15.40 -8.27
CA ASN A 85 8.53 -14.74 -7.30
C ASN A 85 7.85 -13.51 -6.64
N ALA A 86 6.81 -13.75 -5.86
CA ALA A 86 5.82 -12.74 -5.53
C ALA A 86 6.11 -12.09 -4.16
N ASN A 87 7.12 -11.23 -4.08
CA ASN A 87 7.25 -10.29 -2.96
C ASN A 87 6.26 -9.12 -3.18
N LEU A 88 4.96 -9.42 -3.13
CA LEU A 88 3.87 -8.58 -3.70
C LEU A 88 3.70 -7.21 -3.03
N LEU A 89 4.12 -7.09 -1.77
CA LEU A 89 3.95 -5.86 -0.99
C LEU A 89 5.28 -5.20 -0.59
N ALA A 90 6.42 -5.83 -0.93
CA ALA A 90 7.72 -5.29 -0.62
C ALA A 90 8.06 -4.15 -1.56
N ASP A 91 8.09 -2.93 -1.03
CA ASP A 91 9.10 -1.97 -1.46
C ASP A 91 10.40 -2.47 -0.84
N THR A 92 11.24 -3.19 -1.59
CA THR A 92 12.62 -3.38 -1.16
C THR A 92 13.30 -2.01 -1.16
N GLN A 93 13.12 -1.24 -0.08
CA GLN A 93 14.19 -0.39 0.41
C GLN A 93 15.25 -1.35 0.94
N ASN A 94 16.08 -1.85 0.02
CA ASN A 94 17.30 -2.54 0.41
C ASN A 94 18.18 -1.54 1.16
N LYS A 95 18.12 -1.71 2.48
CA LYS A 95 19.18 -1.65 3.49
C LYS A 95 20.49 -0.93 3.08
N LYS A 96 20.78 0.07 3.92
CA LYS A 96 22.06 0.71 4.28
C LYS A 96 22.66 1.68 3.28
#